data_AF-A0A6N9BDA6-F1
#
_entry.id   AF-A0A6N9BDA6-F1
#
_cell.length_a   1.000
_cell.length_b   1.000
_cell.length_c   1.000
_cell.angle_alpha   90.00
_cell.angle_beta   90.00
_cell.angle_gamma   90.00
#
_symmetry.space_group_name_H-M   'P 1'
#
loop_
_entity.id
_entity.type
_entity.pdbx_description
1 polymer ?
#
loop_
_entity_poly.entity_id
_entity_poly.type
_entity_poly.pdbx_seq_one_letter_code
_entity_poly.pdbx_strand_id
1 'polypeptide(L)'
;MLTTSFKTVVAAALLAALTTLPAAAGSLDAARAAWSEGRFVEAADLAEAAGGANGLAFAAESLAVQAYFVAPKADRPALFERALALVARAVEAEPDAAFTHMAAARVMGRHGQTLTTGEAQ
;
A
#
# COMPACT_ATOMS: atom_id res chain seq x y z
N MET A 1 40.68 0.03 -47.31
CA MET A 1 41.14 -0.09 -45.91
C MET A 1 40.17 0.70 -45.04
N LEU A 2 39.71 0.08 -43.94
CA LEU A 2 38.71 0.52 -42.95
C LEU A 2 37.22 0.49 -43.37
N THR A 3 36.69 -0.73 -43.33
CA THR A 3 35.31 -1.08 -43.00
C THR A 3 34.99 -0.65 -41.56
N THR A 4 34.26 0.46 -41.39
CA THR A 4 33.73 0.85 -40.07
C THR A 4 32.37 0.20 -39.86
N SER A 5 32.34 -0.65 -38.84
CA SER A 5 31.35 -1.69 -38.56
C SER A 5 29.98 -1.13 -38.16
N PHE A 6 28.92 -1.59 -38.83
CA PHE A 6 27.49 -1.32 -38.56
C PHE A 6 27.06 -1.73 -37.12
N LYS A 7 27.93 -2.44 -36.38
CA LYS A 7 27.67 -2.99 -35.05
C LYS A 7 27.63 -1.96 -33.92
N THR A 8 28.20 -0.76 -34.08
CA THR A 8 28.22 0.26 -33.02
C THR A 8 26.92 1.04 -32.87
N VAL A 9 26.06 1.09 -33.89
CA VAL A 9 24.79 1.84 -33.81
C VAL A 9 23.73 1.07 -33.01
N VAL A 10 23.76 -0.26 -33.06
CA VAL A 10 22.76 -1.10 -32.37
C VAL A 10 22.95 -1.08 -30.84
N ALA A 11 24.19 -0.92 -30.35
CA ALA A 11 24.46 -0.89 -28.91
C ALA A 11 23.97 0.38 -28.21
N ALA A 12 23.88 1.51 -28.91
CA ALA A 12 23.43 2.78 -28.32
C ALA A 12 21.91 2.91 -28.25
N ALA A 13 21.17 2.24 -29.16
CA ALA A 13 19.71 2.31 -29.20
C ALA A 13 19.03 1.47 -28.11
N LEU A 14 19.70 0.43 -27.61
CA LEU A 14 19.14 -0.45 -26.57
C LEU A 14 19.27 0.14 -25.14
N LEU A 15 20.19 1.08 -24.93
CA LEU A 15 20.41 1.69 -23.62
C LEU A 15 19.49 2.91 -23.36
N ALA A 16 18.92 3.50 -24.41
CA ALA A 16 17.99 4.63 -24.30
C ALA A 16 16.53 4.23 -24.00
N ALA A 17 16.22 2.93 -24.04
CA ALA A 17 14.86 2.43 -23.80
C ALA A 17 14.55 2.17 -22.30
N LEU A 18 15.51 2.37 -21.39
CA LEU A 18 15.32 2.14 -19.95
C LEU A 18 14.92 3.39 -19.15
N THR A 19 14.82 4.57 -19.76
CA THR A 19 14.65 5.84 -19.01
C THR A 19 13.20 6.32 -18.91
N THR A 20 12.22 5.50 -19.27
CA THR A 20 10.80 5.81 -19.03
C THR A 20 10.09 4.64 -18.36
N LEU A 21 10.63 4.18 -17.24
CA LEU A 21 9.75 3.64 -16.21
C LEU A 21 9.06 4.86 -15.57
N PRO A 22 7.73 5.02 -15.64
CA PRO A 22 7.04 5.87 -14.68
C PRO A 22 7.25 5.23 -13.31
N ALA A 23 8.33 5.61 -12.64
CA ALA A 23 8.75 5.03 -11.37
C ALA A 23 7.81 5.51 -10.26
N ALA A 24 7.01 4.59 -9.73
CA ALA A 24 6.32 4.65 -8.42
C ALA A 24 5.36 5.81 -8.11
N ALA A 25 5.16 6.77 -9.03
CA ALA A 25 4.20 7.87 -8.89
C ALA A 25 2.83 7.59 -9.54
N GLY A 26 2.54 6.31 -9.88
CA GLY A 26 1.16 5.83 -10.03
C GLY A 26 0.59 5.69 -8.62
N SER A 27 0.19 6.83 -8.07
CA SER A 27 0.60 7.28 -6.75
C SER A 27 -0.36 6.88 -5.64
N LEU A 28 0.14 7.00 -4.41
CA LEU A 28 -0.69 7.17 -3.23
C LEU A 28 -1.85 8.18 -3.43
N ASP A 29 -1.79 9.09 -4.41
CA ASP A 29 -2.93 9.96 -4.75
C ASP A 29 -4.11 9.20 -5.38
N ALA A 30 -3.86 8.16 -6.18
CA ALA A 30 -4.93 7.28 -6.66
C ALA A 30 -5.60 6.55 -5.49
N ALA A 31 -4.80 6.07 -4.53
CA ALA A 31 -5.32 5.49 -3.29
C ALA A 31 -6.12 6.51 -2.48
N ARG A 32 -5.64 7.76 -2.35
CA ARG A 32 -6.35 8.86 -1.68
C ARG A 32 -7.64 9.26 -2.39
N ALA A 33 -7.66 9.24 -3.73
CA ALA A 33 -8.86 9.49 -4.52
C ALA A 33 -9.91 8.41 -4.25
N ALA A 34 -9.53 7.13 -4.40
CA ALA A 34 -10.40 5.99 -4.07
C ALA A 34 -10.92 6.06 -2.62
N TRP A 35 -10.04 6.41 -1.67
CA TRP A 35 -10.40 6.63 -0.28
C TRP A 35 -11.45 7.72 -0.09
N SER A 36 -11.25 8.87 -0.72
CA SER A 36 -12.17 10.02 -0.64
C SER A 36 -13.55 9.71 -1.23
N GLU A 37 -13.61 8.74 -2.14
CA GLU A 37 -14.83 8.23 -2.78
C GLU A 37 -15.44 7.04 -2.02
N GLY A 38 -14.90 6.67 -0.85
CA GLY A 38 -15.39 5.58 -0.01
C GLY A 38 -15.02 4.17 -0.49
N ARG A 39 -14.17 4.05 -1.53
CA ARG A 39 -13.69 2.76 -2.05
C ARG A 39 -12.47 2.29 -1.26
N PHE A 40 -12.69 1.93 -0.01
CA PHE A 40 -11.62 1.66 0.95
C PHE A 40 -10.78 0.41 0.64
N VAL A 41 -11.40 -0.65 0.08
CA VAL A 41 -10.65 -1.86 -0.33
C VAL A 41 -9.72 -1.54 -1.51
N GLU A 42 -10.24 -0.84 -2.53
CA GLU A 42 -9.43 -0.41 -3.68
C GLU A 42 -8.33 0.56 -3.25
N ALA A 43 -8.62 1.50 -2.34
CA ALA A 43 -7.63 2.38 -1.76
C ALA A 43 -6.49 1.60 -1.07
N ALA A 44 -6.83 0.51 -0.38
CA ALA A 44 -5.84 -0.35 0.24
C ALA A 44 -4.96 -1.06 -0.79
N ASP A 45 -5.56 -1.62 -1.83
CA ASP A 45 -4.82 -2.35 -2.88
C ASP A 45 -3.91 -1.41 -3.67
N LEU A 46 -4.39 -0.20 -4.00
CA LEU A 46 -3.60 0.83 -4.67
C LEU A 46 -2.43 1.32 -3.79
N ALA A 47 -2.66 1.52 -2.49
CA ALA A 47 -1.62 1.96 -1.57
C ALA A 47 -0.57 0.86 -1.30
N GLU A 48 -1.00 -0.39 -1.17
CA GLU A 48 -0.07 -1.52 -1.05
C GLU A 48 0.78 -1.67 -2.33
N ALA A 49 0.16 -1.52 -3.50
CA ALA A 49 0.87 -1.55 -4.78
C ALA A 49 1.87 -0.39 -4.95
N ALA A 50 1.56 0.80 -4.40
CA ALA A 50 2.48 1.93 -4.35
C ALA A 50 3.70 1.63 -3.45
N GLY A 51 3.53 0.77 -2.45
CA GLY A 51 4.61 0.27 -1.60
C GLY A 51 5.18 1.31 -0.63
N GLY A 52 6.31 0.93 -0.01
CA GLY A 52 6.95 1.72 1.05
C GLY A 52 6.13 1.75 2.35
N ALA A 53 6.72 2.27 3.42
CA ALA A 53 6.04 2.33 4.72
C ALA A 53 4.77 3.20 4.65
N ASN A 54 4.78 4.28 3.88
CA ASN A 54 3.60 5.13 3.63
C ASN A 54 2.46 4.37 2.94
N GLY A 55 2.76 3.61 1.89
CA GLY A 55 1.77 2.79 1.17
C GLY A 55 1.18 1.71 2.07
N LEU A 56 2.03 0.97 2.78
CA LEU A 56 1.62 -0.07 3.71
C LEU A 56 0.76 0.48 4.86
N ALA A 57 1.17 1.60 5.47
CA ALA A 57 0.42 2.25 6.54
C ALA A 57 -0.95 2.75 6.05
N PHE A 58 -1.01 3.39 4.88
CA PHE A 58 -2.27 3.86 4.32
C PHE A 58 -3.19 2.70 3.93
N ALA A 59 -2.64 1.60 3.39
CA ALA A 59 -3.40 0.40 3.10
C ALA A 59 -3.99 -0.24 4.36
N ALA A 60 -3.20 -0.29 5.44
CA ALA A 60 -3.65 -0.82 6.73
C ALA A 60 -4.78 0.02 7.34
N GLU A 61 -4.62 1.34 7.40
CA GLU A 61 -5.71 2.24 7.83
C GLU A 61 -6.93 2.06 6.95
N SER A 62 -6.70 1.77 5.65
CA SER A 62 -7.79 1.64 4.71
C SER A 62 -8.71 0.45 4.98
N LEU A 63 -8.08 -0.69 5.21
CA LEU A 63 -8.78 -1.91 5.59
C LEU A 63 -9.41 -1.80 6.97
N ALA A 64 -8.79 -1.09 7.92
CA ALA A 64 -9.37 -0.91 9.25
C ALA A 64 -10.67 -0.09 9.22
N VAL A 65 -10.76 0.94 8.37
CA VAL A 65 -12.02 1.69 8.16
C VAL A 65 -13.05 0.84 7.46
N GLN A 66 -12.66 0.12 6.39
CA GLN A 66 -13.55 -0.82 5.72
C GLN A 66 -14.13 -1.83 6.71
N ALA A 67 -13.29 -2.46 7.51
CA ALA A 67 -13.70 -3.46 8.49
C ALA A 67 -14.66 -2.87 9.52
N TYR A 68 -14.32 -1.72 10.11
CA TYR A 68 -15.07 -1.20 11.24
C TYR A 68 -16.42 -0.57 10.81
N PHE A 69 -16.44 0.19 9.72
CA PHE A 69 -17.59 1.02 9.36
C PHE A 69 -18.46 0.45 8.23
N VAL A 70 -17.90 -0.36 7.33
CA VAL A 70 -18.59 -0.75 6.09
C VAL A 70 -18.90 -2.25 6.06
N ALA A 71 -17.93 -3.08 6.42
CA ALA A 71 -18.01 -4.52 6.27
C ALA A 71 -19.02 -5.15 7.25
N PRO A 72 -19.76 -6.19 6.81
CA PRO A 72 -20.49 -7.07 7.69
C PRO A 72 -19.57 -7.66 8.77
N LYS A 73 -20.11 -7.95 9.96
CA LYS A 73 -19.33 -8.48 11.09
C LYS A 73 -18.53 -9.72 10.73
N ALA A 74 -19.10 -10.62 9.93
CA ALA A 74 -18.47 -11.85 9.48
C ALA A 74 -17.16 -11.63 8.69
N ASP A 75 -17.03 -10.50 7.99
CA ASP A 75 -15.87 -10.21 7.14
C ASP A 75 -14.80 -9.39 7.86
N ARG A 76 -15.12 -8.82 9.03
CA ARG A 76 -14.20 -7.95 9.80
C ARG A 76 -12.91 -8.63 10.21
N PRO A 77 -12.90 -9.90 10.71
CA PRO A 77 -11.69 -10.54 11.17
C PRO A 77 -10.61 -10.62 10.09
N ALA A 78 -10.97 -11.04 8.87
CA ALA A 78 -10.03 -11.16 7.75
C ALA A 78 -9.47 -9.79 7.32
N LEU A 79 -10.31 -8.75 7.33
CA LEU A 79 -9.88 -7.39 7.00
C LEU A 79 -8.91 -6.83 8.06
N PHE A 80 -9.19 -7.04 9.35
CA PHE A 80 -8.29 -6.63 10.42
C PHE A 80 -6.99 -7.43 10.45
N GLU A 81 -7.02 -8.73 10.17
CA GLU A 81 -5.82 -9.56 10.06
C GLU A 81 -4.88 -9.00 8.98
N ARG A 82 -5.42 -8.69 7.79
CA ARG A 82 -4.64 -8.07 6.72
C ARG A 82 -4.14 -6.68 7.12
N ALA A 83 -4.98 -5.85 7.75
CA ALA A 83 -4.59 -4.52 8.21
C ALA A 83 -3.42 -4.58 9.23
N LEU A 84 -3.48 -5.50 10.19
CA LEU A 84 -2.44 -5.70 11.20
C LEU A 84 -1.13 -6.17 10.56
N ALA A 85 -1.19 -7.10 9.61
CA ALA A 85 -0.01 -7.55 8.87
C ALA A 85 0.66 -6.41 8.08
N LEU A 86 -0.13 -5.56 7.42
CA LEU A 86 0.38 -4.42 6.66
C LEU A 86 1.03 -3.37 7.56
N VAL A 87 0.42 -3.06 8.70
CA VAL A 87 0.97 -2.04 9.61
C VAL A 87 2.22 -2.53 10.33
N ALA A 88 2.33 -3.83 10.61
CA ALA A 88 3.57 -4.44 11.10
C ALA A 88 4.70 -4.28 10.07
N ARG A 89 4.44 -4.61 8.80
CA ARG A 89 5.40 -4.40 7.70
C ARG A 89 5.79 -2.93 7.51
N ALA A 90 4.85 -2.00 7.72
CA ALA A 90 5.13 -0.57 7.66
C ALA A 90 6.09 -0.12 8.78
N VAL A 91 5.87 -0.58 10.01
CA VAL A 91 6.75 -0.31 11.16
C VAL A 91 8.12 -0.95 10.97
N GLU A 92 8.19 -2.17 10.44
CA GLU A 92 9.47 -2.83 10.12
C GLU A 92 10.26 -2.06 9.05
N ALA A 93 9.57 -1.52 8.05
CA ALA A 93 10.21 -0.75 6.98
C ALA A 93 10.74 0.60 7.48
N GLU A 94 9.99 1.29 8.35
CA GLU A 94 10.38 2.60 8.92
C GLU A 94 10.05 2.66 10.42
N PRO A 95 10.94 2.14 11.29
CA PRO A 95 10.66 1.98 12.72
C PRO A 95 10.66 3.29 13.51
N ASP A 96 11.33 4.33 13.01
CA ASP A 96 11.40 5.64 13.68
C ASP A 96 10.36 6.64 13.12
N ALA A 97 9.57 6.23 12.13
CA ALA A 97 8.59 7.09 11.49
C ALA A 97 7.33 7.21 12.34
N ALA A 98 7.04 8.42 12.82
CA ALA A 98 5.85 8.67 13.64
C ALA A 98 4.53 8.22 12.99
N PHE A 99 4.42 8.34 11.66
CA PHE A 99 3.20 7.98 10.95
C PHE A 99 2.91 6.47 10.94
N THR A 100 3.92 5.60 10.92
CA THR A 100 3.73 4.14 10.93
C THR A 100 3.18 3.70 12.29
N HIS A 101 3.70 4.27 13.38
CA HIS A 101 3.18 4.06 14.73
C HIS A 101 1.77 4.62 14.92
N MET A 102 1.47 5.79 14.35
CA MET A 102 0.10 6.33 14.38
C MET A 102 -0.90 5.41 13.65
N ALA A 103 -0.52 4.90 12.48
CA ALA A 103 -1.33 3.93 11.76
C ALA A 103 -1.52 2.65 12.58
N ALA A 104 -0.45 2.13 13.19
CA ALA A 104 -0.51 0.93 14.01
C ALA A 104 -1.46 1.10 15.19
N ALA A 105 -1.36 2.22 15.92
CA ALA A 105 -2.25 2.53 17.04
C ALA A 105 -3.72 2.61 16.60
N ARG A 106 -4.01 3.19 15.43
CA ARG A 106 -5.38 3.28 14.90
C ARG A 106 -5.94 1.91 14.53
N VAL A 107 -5.17 1.10 13.80
CA VAL A 107 -5.58 -0.26 13.40
C VAL A 107 -5.83 -1.12 14.64
N MET A 108 -4.88 -1.14 15.58
CA MET A 108 -5.01 -1.90 16.83
C MET A 108 -6.18 -1.43 17.69
N GLY A 109 -6.38 -0.11 17.79
CA GLY A 109 -7.51 0.47 18.54
C GLY A 109 -8.85 0.04 17.97
N ARG A 110 -9.02 0.10 16.64
CA ARG A 110 -10.26 -0.35 15.97
C ARG A 110 -10.49 -1.84 16.09
N HIS A 111 -9.45 -2.65 15.95
CA HIS A 111 -9.54 -4.09 16.14
C HIS A 111 -9.93 -4.46 17.58
N GLY A 112 -9.33 -3.80 18.59
CA GLY A 112 -9.68 -4.02 19.98
C GLY A 112 -11.14 -3.66 20.29
N GLN A 113 -11.69 -2.64 19.63
CA GLN A 113 -13.10 -2.30 19.75
C GLN A 113 -14.02 -3.41 19.24
N THR A 114 -13.68 -4.11 18.15
CA THR A 114 -14.52 -5.22 17.67
C THR A 114 -14.48 -6.44 18.59
N LEU A 115 -13.34 -6.70 19.24
CA LEU A 115 -13.21 -7.79 20.20
C LEU A 115 -14.02 -7.53 21.47
N THR A 116 -13.97 -6.30 22.00
CA THR A 116 -14.66 -5.94 23.26
C THR A 116 -16.19 -5.88 23.13
N THR A 117 -16.70 -5.61 21.94
CA THR A 117 -18.15 -5.66 21.66
C THR A 117 -18.71 -7.08 21.51
N GLY A 118 -17.89 -8.13 21.70
CA GLY A 118 -18.32 -9.53 21.56
C GLY A 118 -18.61 -9.92 20.11
N GLU A 119 -18.08 -9.19 19.13
CA GLU A 119 -18.25 -9.47 17.70
C GLU A 119 -17.30 -10.56 17.19
N ALA A 120 -16.43 -11.07 18.05
CA ALA A 120 -15.56 -12.20 17.78
C ALA A 120 -16.32 -13.52 17.99
N GLN A 121 -17.23 -13.86 17.07
CA GLN A 121 -17.82 -15.19 16.92
C GLN A 121 -18.06 -15.51 15.45
#